data_AF-A0A164B0S6-F1
#
_entry.id   AF-A0A164B0S6-F1
#
_cell.length_a   1.000
_cell.length_b   1.000
_cell.length_c   1.000
_cell.angle_alpha   90.00
_cell.angle_beta   90.00
_cell.angle_gamma   90.00
#
_symmetry.space_group_name_H-M   'P 1'
#
loop_
_entity.id
_entity.type
_entity.pdbx_description
1 polymer ?
#
loop_
_entity_poly.entity_id
_entity_poly.type
_entity_poly.pdbx_seq_one_letter_code
_entity_poly.pdbx_strand_id
1 'polypeptide(L)'
;MGLSVDHGVYSSPESERPVFLDVAPGMTVVVKHDYLPGEKADKDWWMGQVIHCGGAARDPSMHNLFQIADVDSGVIRWVNADLVTHILPGTD
;
A
#
# COMPACT_ATOMS: atom_id res chain seq x y z
N MET A 1 29.98 10.25 39.42
CA MET A 1 30.49 10.95 38.23
C MET A 1 29.87 10.30 37.01
N GLY A 2 29.34 11.12 36.11
CA GLY A 2 28.13 10.85 35.32
C GLY A 2 28.23 9.73 34.27
N LEU A 3 27.14 8.96 34.17
CA LEU A 3 26.83 8.15 33.01
C LEU A 3 26.36 9.12 31.92
N SER A 4 27.15 9.22 30.84
CA SER A 4 26.77 9.94 29.64
C SER A 4 25.56 9.25 29.03
N VAL A 5 24.43 9.95 28.97
CA VAL A 5 23.22 9.47 28.29
C VAL A 5 23.32 9.98 26.85
N ASP A 6 23.60 9.08 25.92
CA ASP A 6 23.49 9.36 24.49
C ASP A 6 22.03 9.71 24.16
N HIS A 7 21.78 11.00 23.94
CA HIS A 7 20.60 11.45 23.24
C HIS A 7 20.76 11.07 21.76
N GLY A 8 20.53 9.80 21.45
CA GLY A 8 20.16 9.41 20.09
C GLY A 8 18.93 10.24 19.74
N VAL A 9 19.10 11.22 18.85
CA VAL A 9 18.00 11.97 18.26
C VAL A 9 17.10 10.92 17.64
N TYR A 10 16.01 10.58 18.32
CA TYR A 10 14.87 9.96 17.66
C TYR A 10 14.39 11.03 16.69
N SER A 11 14.88 10.97 15.46
CA SER A 11 14.16 11.53 14.33
C SER A 11 12.78 10.88 14.43
N SER A 12 11.80 11.63 14.93
CA SER A 12 10.41 11.25 14.71
C SER A 12 10.33 11.01 13.22
N PRO A 13 9.84 9.85 12.73
CA PRO A 13 9.61 9.70 11.31
C PRO A 13 8.72 10.90 10.96
N GLU A 14 9.27 11.82 10.17
CA GLU A 14 8.50 12.89 9.56
C GLU A 14 7.23 12.22 9.06
N SER A 15 6.06 12.77 9.41
CA SER A 15 4.76 12.17 9.09
C SER A 15 4.70 11.82 7.60
N GLU A 16 5.15 10.62 7.26
CA GLU A 16 5.32 10.17 5.91
C GLU A 16 3.90 9.99 5.41
N ARG A 17 3.50 10.88 4.50
CA ARG A 17 2.15 10.92 4.00
C ARG A 17 1.82 9.53 3.44
N PRO A 18 0.69 8.91 3.82
CA PRO A 18 0.40 7.54 3.39
C PRO A 18 0.41 7.44 1.87
N VAL A 19 1.19 6.49 1.33
CA VAL A 19 1.39 6.31 -0.12
C VAL A 19 0.08 6.16 -0.89
N PHE A 20 -0.92 5.52 -0.27
CA PHE A 20 -2.23 5.32 -0.90
C PHE A 20 -2.97 6.61 -1.25
N LEU A 21 -2.63 7.75 -0.63
CA LEU A 21 -3.24 9.04 -0.96
C LEU A 21 -2.84 9.55 -2.34
N ASP A 22 -1.71 9.08 -2.87
CA ASP A 22 -1.18 9.49 -4.17
C ASP A 22 -1.48 8.44 -5.27
N VAL A 23 -2.21 7.37 -4.93
CA VAL A 23 -2.60 6.29 -5.88
C VAL A 23 -3.75 6.73 -6.79
N ALA A 24 -3.57 6.53 -8.09
CA ALA A 24 -4.57 6.79 -9.11
C ALA A 24 -4.71 5.62 -10.12
N PRO A 25 -5.85 5.51 -10.83
CA PRO A 25 -6.00 4.53 -11.92
C PRO A 25 -4.90 4.66 -12.97
N GLY A 26 -4.41 3.52 -13.46
CA GLY A 26 -3.30 3.43 -14.41
C GLY A 26 -1.92 3.28 -13.77
N MET A 27 -1.77 3.58 -12.47
CA MET A 27 -0.49 3.37 -11.78
C MET A 27 -0.23 1.88 -11.50
N THR A 28 1.05 1.52 -11.49
CA THR A 28 1.51 0.22 -11.01
C THR A 28 1.94 0.36 -9.55
N VAL A 29 1.48 -0.56 -8.70
CA VAL A 29 1.71 -0.50 -7.25
C VAL A 29 2.23 -1.84 -6.72
N VAL A 30 2.92 -1.80 -5.58
CA VAL A 30 3.31 -2.98 -4.82
C VAL A 30 2.33 -3.17 -3.65
N VAL A 31 1.68 -4.31 -3.64
CA VAL A 31 0.65 -4.67 -2.68
C VAL A 31 1.17 -5.77 -1.76
N LYS A 32 1.07 -5.55 -0.45
CA LYS A 32 1.31 -6.60 0.54
C LYS A 32 0.19 -7.62 0.47
N HIS A 33 0.54 -8.91 0.53
CA HIS A 33 -0.45 -9.97 0.49
C HIS A 33 -1.29 -9.96 1.77
N ASP A 34 -2.62 -9.92 1.61
CA ASP A 34 -3.57 -10.10 2.70
C ASP A 34 -3.95 -11.58 2.76
N TYR A 35 -3.38 -12.30 3.72
CA TYR A 35 -3.60 -13.73 3.85
C TYR A 35 -5.04 -14.01 4.27
N LEU A 36 -5.88 -14.38 3.30
CA LEU A 36 -7.21 -14.87 3.60
C LEU A 36 -7.14 -16.27 4.24
N PRO A 37 -8.04 -16.59 5.19
CA PRO A 37 -8.08 -17.90 5.82
C PRO A 37 -8.24 -19.02 4.77
N GLY A 38 -7.22 -19.87 4.64
CA GLY A 38 -7.22 -21.00 3.71
C GLY A 38 -6.43 -20.80 2.41
N GLU A 39 -5.87 -19.60 2.15
CA GLU A 39 -4.92 -19.41 1.06
C GLU A 39 -3.50 -19.86 1.47
N LYS A 40 -2.78 -20.49 0.54
CA LYS A 40 -1.36 -20.76 0.73
C LYS A 40 -0.59 -19.45 0.62
N ALA A 41 0.15 -19.13 1.68
CA ALA A 41 1.07 -18.01 1.71
C ALA A 41 2.29 -18.27 0.82
N ASP A 42 2.12 -18.12 -0.50
CA ASP A 42 3.21 -18.39 -1.46
C ASP A 42 4.00 -17.10 -1.80
N LYS A 43 3.41 -15.91 -1.59
CA LYS A 43 4.04 -14.61 -1.83
C LYS A 43 3.67 -13.60 -0.75
N ASP A 44 4.66 -12.88 -0.21
CA ASP A 44 4.45 -11.80 0.76
C ASP A 44 3.96 -10.48 0.12
N TRP A 45 4.23 -10.31 -1.18
CA TRP A 45 3.88 -9.13 -1.96
C TRP A 45 3.64 -9.49 -3.42
N TRP A 46 2.90 -8.62 -4.12
CA TRP A 46 2.64 -8.74 -5.54
C TRP A 46 2.54 -7.36 -6.19
N MET A 47 2.78 -7.30 -7.50
CA MET A 47 2.61 -6.08 -8.28
C MET A 47 1.24 -6.06 -8.92
N GLY A 48 0.59 -4.90 -8.86
CA GLY A 48 -0.73 -4.74 -9.43
C GLY A 48 -0.91 -3.43 -10.18
N GLN A 49 -1.78 -3.44 -11.19
CA GLN A 49 -2.21 -2.23 -11.87
C GLN A 49 -3.53 -1.74 -11.28
N VAL A 50 -3.57 -0.48 -10.91
CA VAL A 50 -4.76 0.14 -10.31
C VAL A 50 -5.78 0.43 -11.40
N ILE A 51 -6.98 -0.14 -11.24
CA ILE A 51 -8.10 0.03 -12.18
C ILE A 51 -9.05 1.12 -11.69
N HIS A 52 -9.36 1.11 -10.39
CA HIS A 52 -10.35 2.01 -9.81
C HIS A 52 -10.05 2.31 -8.34
N CYS A 53 -10.22 3.57 -7.93
CA CYS A 53 -10.13 4.01 -6.55
C CYS A 53 -11.54 4.10 -5.95
N GLY A 54 -11.87 3.19 -5.04
CA GLY A 54 -13.15 3.14 -4.34
C GLY A 54 -13.10 3.86 -2.99
N GLY A 55 -13.95 4.87 -2.82
CA GLY A 55 -14.18 5.48 -1.51
C GLY A 55 -15.01 4.59 -0.58
N ALA A 56 -14.88 4.77 0.73
CA ALA A 56 -15.77 4.09 1.67
C ALA A 56 -17.22 4.56 1.47
N ALA A 57 -18.19 3.66 1.58
CA ALA A 57 -19.62 4.00 1.43
C ALA A 57 -20.10 5.11 2.39
N ARG A 58 -19.41 5.28 3.53
CA ARG A 58 -19.72 6.29 4.56
C ARG A 58 -18.97 7.60 4.37
N ASP A 59 -17.84 7.58 3.66
CA ASP A 59 -17.06 8.75 3.32
C ASP A 59 -16.34 8.51 1.98
N PRO A 60 -16.90 9.00 0.87
CA PRO A 60 -16.33 8.76 -0.45
C PRO A 60 -15.00 9.50 -0.68
N SER A 61 -14.60 10.42 0.20
CA SER A 61 -13.32 11.12 0.12
C SER A 61 -12.15 10.32 0.71
N MET A 62 -12.43 9.27 1.50
CA MET A 62 -11.42 8.33 1.97
C MET A 62 -11.37 7.10 1.05
N HIS A 63 -10.32 7.04 0.24
CA HIS A 63 -9.98 5.87 -0.58
C HIS A 63 -9.54 4.72 0.34
N ASN A 64 -10.50 3.94 0.81
CA ASN A 64 -10.21 2.78 1.67
C ASN A 64 -10.01 1.49 0.86
N LEU A 65 -10.39 1.48 -0.43
CA LEU A 65 -10.33 0.30 -1.28
C LEU A 65 -9.88 0.65 -2.70
N PHE A 66 -8.99 -0.16 -3.26
CA PHE A 66 -8.58 -0.09 -4.66
C PHE A 66 -8.99 -1.37 -5.38
N GLN A 67 -9.48 -1.24 -6.60
CA GLN A 67 -9.57 -2.36 -7.52
C GLN A 67 -8.24 -2.48 -8.25
N ILE A 68 -7.56 -3.60 -8.07
CA ILE A 68 -6.21 -3.81 -8.58
C ILE A 68 -6.18 -5.15 -9.35
N ALA A 69 -5.66 -5.14 -10.57
CA ALA A 69 -5.33 -6.35 -11.32
C ALA A 69 -3.91 -6.80 -10.97
N ASP A 70 -3.75 -8.04 -10.55
CA ASP A 70 -2.44 -8.67 -10.41
C ASP A 70 -1.73 -8.76 -11.78
N VAL A 71 -0.48 -8.31 -11.85
CA VAL A 71 0.28 -8.24 -13.11
C VAL A 71 0.62 -9.62 -13.67
N ASP A 72 0.83 -10.62 -12.80
CA ASP A 72 1.23 -11.96 -13.21
C ASP A 72 0.02 -12.77 -13.75
N SER A 73 -1.12 -12.68 -13.08
CA SER A 73 -2.29 -13.54 -13.30
C SER A 73 -3.48 -12.83 -13.95
N GLY A 74 -3.51 -11.50 -13.93
CA GLY A 74 -4.65 -10.68 -14.37
C GLY A 74 -5.87 -10.75 -13.44
N VAL A 75 -5.78 -11.45 -12.29
CA VAL A 75 -6.90 -11.54 -11.34
C VAL A 75 -7.15 -10.16 -10.72
N ILE A 76 -8.41 -9.71 -10.79
CA ILE A 76 -8.84 -8.43 -10.23
C ILE A 76 -9.35 -8.65 -8.80
N ARG A 77 -8.83 -7.88 -7.85
CA ARG A 77 -9.21 -7.95 -6.43
C ARG A 77 -9.49 -6.55 -5.88
N TRP A 78 -10.38 -6.49 -4.89
CA TRP A 78 -10.50 -5.32 -4.02
C TRP A 78 -9.45 -5.42 -2.93
N VAL A 79 -8.63 -4.39 -2.80
CA VAL A 79 -7.47 -4.34 -1.91
C VAL A 79 -7.65 -3.15 -0.96
N ASN A 80 -7.43 -3.38 0.33
CA ASN A 80 -7.40 -2.28 1.30
C ASN A 80 -6.23 -1.32 0.98
N ALA A 81 -6.49 -0.02 1.02
CA ALA A 81 -5.49 1.00 0.76
C ALA A 81 -4.22 0.87 1.61
N ASP A 82 -4.33 0.42 2.87
CA ASP A 82 -3.19 0.20 3.77
C ASP A 82 -2.24 -0.92 3.30
N LEU A 83 -2.68 -1.79 2.39
CA LEU A 83 -1.85 -2.85 1.81
C LEU A 83 -1.01 -2.35 0.63
N VAL A 84 -1.30 -1.16 0.10
CA VAL A 84 -0.49 -0.53 -0.94
C VAL A 84 0.72 0.12 -0.28
N THR A 85 1.90 -0.40 -0.58
CA THR A 85 3.14 0.04 0.08
C THR A 85 3.96 1.00 -0.77
N HIS A 86 3.91 0.85 -2.11
CA HIS A 86 4.73 1.63 -3.03
C HIS A 86 3.99 1.87 -4.34
N ILE A 87 4.21 3.03 -4.96
CA ILE A 87 3.83 3.34 -6.35
C ILE A 87 5.11 3.23 -7.19
N LEU A 88 5.05 2.46 -8.27
CA LEU A 88 6.15 2.33 -9.21
C LEU A 88 6.07 3.43 -10.28
N PRO A 89 7.20 4.04 -10.68
CA PRO A 89 7.22 5.02 -11.75
C PRO A 89 6.77 4.37 -13.07
N GLY A 90 6.01 5.14 -13.88
CA GLY A 90 5.67 4.73 -15.23
C GLY A 90 6.93 4.55 -16.08
N THR A 91 6.97 3.49 -16.88
CA THR A 91 7.97 3.33 -17.94
C THR A 91 7.44 4.11 -19.14
N ASP A 92 8.07 5.25 -19.43
CA ASP A 92 7.93 5.97 -20.72
C ASP A 92 8.48 5.11 -21.87
#